data_AF-T1AQX3-F1
#
_entry.id   AF-T1AQX3-F1
#
_cell.length_a   1.000
_cell.length_b   1.000
_cell.length_c   1.000
_cell.angle_alpha   90.00
_cell.angle_beta   90.00
_cell.angle_gamma   90.00
#
_symmetry.space_group_name_H-M   'P 1'
#
loop_
_entity.id
_entity.type
_entity.pdbx_description
1 polymer ?
#
loop_
_entity_poly.entity_id
_entity_poly.type
_entity_poly.pdbx_seq_one_letter_code
_entity_poly.pdbx_strand_id
1 'polypeptide(L)'
;EVRECLPTFANAQRLELLDASVAPRIWIGNAVTVQTHYDLYSNIACVVCGRRRFSLFPPEQLPNLYPSSLDVTLAGVPVSMVRLDRPDYARYPRFRRALEHLQVAELGPGDALFIPYAWWHHVEMLTAFNVLVYYWWNDTPLPLSPMDSLRHATFALRDLPLEQRLVWRALFDYYAFRTSGDPLAHLPPTLRGL
;
A
#
# COMPACT_ATOMS: atom_id res chain seq x y z
N GLU A 1 -15.36 1.90 -18.65
CA GLU A 1 -14.59 2.68 -17.63
C GLU A 1 -15.43 3.80 -17.02
N VAL A 2 -15.05 4.34 -15.84
CA VAL A 2 -15.78 5.44 -15.17
C VAL A 2 -16.00 6.64 -16.11
N ARG A 3 -15.04 6.95 -16.99
CA ARG A 3 -15.13 8.04 -17.98
C ARG A 3 -16.25 7.85 -19.01
N GLU A 4 -16.62 6.60 -19.33
CA GLU A 4 -17.70 6.31 -20.28
C GLU A 4 -19.06 6.50 -19.63
N CYS A 5 -19.19 6.17 -18.35
CA CYS A 5 -20.45 6.26 -17.61
C CYS A 5 -20.68 7.64 -16.99
N LEU A 6 -19.60 8.35 -16.62
CA LEU A 6 -19.63 9.64 -15.94
C LEU A 6 -18.60 10.59 -16.61
N PRO A 7 -18.90 11.13 -17.80
CA PRO A 7 -17.92 11.85 -18.63
C PRO A 7 -17.37 13.12 -17.97
N THR A 8 -18.14 13.74 -17.08
CA THR A 8 -17.73 14.95 -16.35
C THR A 8 -17.08 14.67 -15.00
N PHE A 9 -17.07 13.41 -14.53
CA PHE A 9 -16.64 13.05 -13.18
C PHE A 9 -15.20 13.46 -12.89
N ALA A 10 -14.28 13.18 -13.82
CA ALA A 10 -12.87 13.49 -13.65
C ALA A 10 -12.62 14.99 -13.42
N ASN A 11 -13.35 15.84 -14.16
CA ASN A 11 -13.24 17.29 -14.04
C ASN A 11 -13.96 17.81 -12.79
N ALA A 12 -15.12 17.26 -12.46
CA ALA A 12 -15.94 17.70 -11.33
C ALA A 12 -15.35 17.29 -9.97
N GLN A 13 -14.57 16.20 -9.93
CA GLN A 13 -13.95 15.68 -8.71
C GLN A 13 -12.43 15.90 -8.73
N ARG A 14 -11.96 16.95 -9.39
CA ARG A 14 -10.54 17.32 -9.34
C ARG A 14 -10.18 17.81 -7.93
N LEU A 15 -9.08 17.29 -7.38
CA LEU A 15 -8.53 17.77 -6.12
C LEU A 15 -7.33 18.68 -6.41
N GLU A 16 -7.45 19.98 -6.13
CA GLU A 16 -6.45 20.99 -6.49
C GLU A 16 -5.09 20.80 -5.79
N LEU A 17 -5.08 20.10 -4.65
CA LEU A 17 -3.85 19.76 -3.93
C LEU A 17 -2.95 18.77 -4.70
N LEU A 18 -3.52 18.02 -5.65
CA LEU A 18 -2.80 16.98 -6.38
C LEU A 18 -2.47 17.45 -7.81
N ASP A 19 -1.42 16.84 -8.38
CA ASP A 19 -1.07 17.06 -9.78
C ASP A 19 -2.25 16.74 -10.70
N ALA A 20 -2.39 17.48 -11.80
CA ALA A 20 -3.51 17.33 -12.73
C ALA A 20 -3.57 15.95 -13.41
N SER A 21 -2.45 15.20 -13.43
CA SER A 21 -2.40 13.82 -13.91
C SER A 21 -3.08 12.81 -12.98
N VAL A 22 -3.30 13.16 -11.70
CA VAL A 22 -3.94 12.27 -10.72
C VAL A 22 -5.45 12.27 -10.95
N ALA A 23 -5.96 11.19 -11.55
CA ALA A 23 -7.38 11.03 -11.84
C ALA A 23 -8.16 10.56 -10.60
N PRO A 24 -9.35 11.14 -10.31
CA PRO A 24 -10.23 10.62 -9.28
C PRO A 24 -10.78 9.25 -9.66
N ARG A 25 -11.02 8.43 -8.64
CA ARG A 25 -11.69 7.12 -8.75
C ARG A 25 -12.90 7.12 -7.84
N ILE A 26 -13.88 6.28 -8.14
CA ILE A 26 -15.11 6.16 -7.35
C ILE A 26 -15.33 4.72 -6.91
N TRP A 27 -15.78 4.54 -5.68
CA TRP A 27 -16.25 3.26 -5.17
C TRP A 27 -17.64 3.41 -4.56
N ILE A 28 -18.62 2.76 -5.19
CA ILE A 28 -20.00 2.64 -4.72
C ILE A 28 -20.23 1.21 -4.21
N GLY A 29 -20.79 1.05 -3.02
CA GLY A 29 -21.02 -0.27 -2.44
C GLY A 29 -21.95 -0.26 -1.23
N ASN A 30 -22.28 -1.46 -0.75
CA ASN A 30 -23.06 -1.68 0.46
C ASN A 30 -22.17 -1.78 1.71
N ALA A 31 -22.76 -2.21 2.83
CA ALA A 31 -22.00 -2.54 4.02
C ALA A 31 -21.10 -3.76 3.75
N VAL A 32 -19.79 -3.56 3.84
CA VAL A 32 -18.76 -4.56 3.58
C VAL A 32 -17.50 -4.22 4.37
N THR A 33 -16.69 -5.23 4.64
CA THR A 33 -15.39 -5.07 5.29
C THR A 33 -14.29 -5.48 4.34
N VAL A 34 -13.35 -4.58 4.10
CA VAL A 34 -12.11 -4.84 3.37
C VAL A 34 -11.05 -5.25 4.38
N GLN A 35 -10.51 -6.45 4.21
CA GLN A 35 -9.47 -6.97 5.11
C GLN A 35 -8.21 -6.09 5.10
N THR A 36 -7.43 -6.15 6.17
CA THR A 36 -6.23 -5.31 6.31
C THR A 36 -5.25 -5.60 5.18
N HIS A 37 -4.93 -4.60 4.39
CA HIS A 37 -4.01 -4.69 3.25
C HIS A 37 -3.26 -3.37 3.12
N TYR A 38 -2.35 -3.28 2.15
CA TYR A 38 -1.68 -2.03 1.80
C TYR A 38 -1.67 -1.88 0.29
N ASP A 39 -1.60 -0.63 -0.15
CA ASP A 39 -1.42 -0.27 -1.55
C ASP A 39 -0.04 0.35 -1.76
N LEU A 40 0.53 0.13 -2.94
CA LEU A 40 1.77 0.80 -3.38
C LEU A 40 1.46 2.14 -4.05
N TYR A 41 0.60 2.91 -3.39
CA TYR A 41 0.18 4.26 -3.77
C TYR A 41 -0.04 5.09 -2.52
N SER A 42 0.27 6.38 -2.59
CA SER A 42 -0.32 7.35 -1.67
C SER A 42 -1.79 7.54 -2.02
N ASN A 43 -2.64 7.77 -1.02
CA ASN A 43 -4.08 7.85 -1.22
C ASN A 43 -4.73 9.00 -0.44
N ILE A 44 -5.68 9.68 -1.06
CA ILE A 44 -6.67 10.51 -0.36
C ILE A 44 -8.03 9.87 -0.56
N ALA A 45 -8.69 9.48 0.53
CA ALA A 45 -10.00 8.85 0.54
C ALA A 45 -11.05 9.83 1.06
N CYS A 46 -11.96 10.29 0.21
CA CYS A 46 -13.03 11.23 0.53
C CYS A 46 -14.38 10.50 0.60
N VAL A 47 -15.05 10.57 1.75
CA VAL A 47 -16.38 9.96 1.92
C VAL A 47 -17.42 10.91 1.34
N VAL A 48 -18.11 10.45 0.29
CA VAL A 48 -19.18 11.22 -0.36
C VAL A 48 -20.55 10.82 0.21
N CYS A 49 -20.73 9.55 0.56
CA CYS A 49 -21.96 9.05 1.16
C CYS A 49 -21.67 7.86 2.08
N GLY A 50 -22.47 7.70 3.12
CA GLY A 50 -22.33 6.64 4.12
C GLY A 50 -21.34 6.98 5.22
N ARG A 51 -20.97 5.98 6.03
CA ARG A 51 -19.94 6.09 7.07
C ARG A 51 -18.92 4.99 6.93
N ARG A 52 -17.65 5.31 7.19
CA ARG A 52 -16.56 4.34 7.09
C ARG A 52 -15.68 4.40 8.32
N ARG A 53 -15.20 3.25 8.77
CA ARG A 53 -14.11 3.16 9.75
C ARG A 53 -12.85 2.68 9.06
N PHE A 54 -11.78 3.44 9.20
CA PHE A 54 -10.44 3.07 8.79
C PHE A 54 -9.64 2.70 10.04
N SER A 55 -9.04 1.53 10.02
CA SER A 55 -8.07 1.06 11.02
C SER A 55 -6.72 0.92 10.35
N LEU A 56 -5.76 1.76 10.71
CA LEU A 56 -4.48 1.91 10.03
C LEU A 56 -3.32 1.43 10.89
N PHE A 57 -2.32 0.83 10.24
CA PHE A 57 -1.04 0.46 10.85
C PHE A 57 0.11 0.97 9.98
N PRO A 58 1.21 1.42 10.60
CA PRO A 58 2.34 1.89 9.83
C PRO A 58 3.08 0.70 9.16
N PRO A 59 3.80 0.92 8.04
CA PRO A 59 4.42 -0.13 7.23
C PRO A 59 5.34 -1.08 8.02
N GLU A 60 5.99 -0.57 9.07
CA GLU A 60 6.91 -1.31 9.94
C GLU A 60 6.21 -2.44 10.72
N GLN A 61 4.89 -2.44 10.79
CA GLN A 61 4.11 -3.50 11.41
C GLN A 61 3.90 -4.74 10.52
N LEU A 62 4.38 -4.73 9.27
CA LEU A 62 4.35 -5.88 8.36
C LEU A 62 4.64 -7.24 9.03
N PRO A 63 5.73 -7.43 9.82
CA PRO A 63 5.98 -8.71 10.48
C PRO A 63 4.93 -9.07 11.54
N ASN A 64 4.24 -8.10 12.12
CA ASN A 64 3.23 -8.31 13.16
C ASN A 64 1.80 -8.51 12.59
N LEU A 65 1.58 -8.21 11.31
CA LEU A 65 0.29 -8.27 10.62
C LEU A 65 0.04 -9.59 9.87
N TYR A 66 1.04 -10.48 9.80
CA TYR A 66 0.90 -11.82 9.18
C TYR A 66 0.30 -11.78 7.77
N PRO A 67 0.97 -11.14 6.80
CA PRO A 67 0.49 -11.10 5.43
C PRO A 67 0.39 -12.48 4.81
N SER A 68 -0.53 -12.63 3.86
CA SER A 68 -0.62 -13.79 2.97
C SER A 68 0.60 -13.91 2.07
N SER A 69 0.66 -15.00 1.29
CA SER A 69 1.70 -15.19 0.27
C SER A 69 1.77 -14.02 -0.72
N LEU A 70 2.97 -13.71 -1.20
CA LEU A 70 3.21 -12.72 -2.27
C LEU A 70 2.72 -13.19 -3.64
N ASP A 71 2.69 -14.52 -3.84
CA ASP A 71 2.43 -15.16 -5.14
C ASP A 71 1.02 -15.78 -5.25
N VAL A 72 0.36 -15.95 -4.10
CA VAL A 72 -1.02 -16.44 -4.02
C VAL A 72 -1.84 -15.42 -3.27
N THR A 73 -2.30 -14.40 -4.02
CA THR A 73 -3.15 -13.33 -3.49
C THR A 73 -4.57 -13.48 -4.00
N LEU A 74 -5.55 -13.21 -3.14
CA LEU A 74 -6.97 -13.21 -3.53
C LEU A 74 -7.39 -11.91 -4.22
N ALA A 75 -6.64 -10.82 -4.01
CA ALA A 75 -7.01 -9.46 -4.41
C ALA A 75 -5.83 -8.65 -4.99
N GLY A 76 -4.83 -9.31 -5.57
CA GLY A 76 -3.69 -8.65 -6.22
C GLY A 76 -2.56 -8.21 -5.28
N VAL A 77 -2.87 -7.82 -4.04
CA VAL A 77 -1.91 -7.53 -2.96
C VAL A 77 -2.04 -8.51 -1.80
N PRO A 78 -0.97 -8.75 -1.01
CA PRO A 78 -1.07 -9.53 0.21
C PRO A 78 -2.03 -8.88 1.22
N VAL A 79 -2.89 -9.69 1.80
CA VAL A 79 -3.80 -9.28 2.89
C VAL A 79 -3.32 -9.88 4.21
N SER A 80 -3.59 -9.21 5.32
CA SER A 80 -3.39 -9.79 6.65
C SER A 80 -4.27 -11.04 6.80
N MET A 81 -3.68 -12.11 7.32
CA MET A 81 -4.43 -13.32 7.67
C MET A 81 -5.15 -13.18 9.02
N VAL A 82 -4.95 -12.06 9.74
CA VAL A 82 -5.58 -11.79 11.03
C VAL A 82 -6.89 -11.06 10.82
N ARG A 83 -7.96 -11.62 11.36
CA ARG A 83 -9.25 -10.92 11.49
C ARG A 83 -9.17 -9.87 12.58
N LEU A 84 -9.29 -8.60 12.22
CA LEU A 84 -9.24 -7.48 13.17
C LEU A 84 -10.40 -7.53 14.18
N ASP A 85 -11.58 -7.95 13.74
CA ASP A 85 -12.80 -8.05 14.56
C ASP A 85 -12.78 -9.24 15.53
N ARG A 86 -12.03 -10.30 15.20
CA ARG A 86 -11.89 -11.51 16.00
C ARG A 86 -10.49 -12.11 15.88
N PRO A 87 -9.47 -11.49 16.50
CA PRO A 87 -8.10 -11.92 16.38
C PRO A 87 -7.84 -13.24 17.13
N ASP A 88 -7.23 -14.21 16.44
CA ASP A 88 -6.73 -15.44 17.05
C ASP A 88 -5.30 -15.21 17.55
N TYR A 89 -5.16 -14.83 18.83
CA TYR A 89 -3.86 -14.55 19.43
C TYR A 89 -3.02 -15.80 19.71
N ALA A 90 -3.62 -16.99 19.72
CA ALA A 90 -2.86 -18.23 19.84
C ALA A 90 -2.11 -18.51 18.54
N ARG A 91 -2.77 -18.27 17.39
CA ARG A 91 -2.16 -18.41 16.07
C ARG A 91 -1.29 -17.21 15.66
N TYR A 92 -1.70 -16.00 16.05
CA TYR A 92 -1.06 -14.73 15.64
C TYR A 92 -0.58 -13.90 16.84
N PRO A 93 0.32 -14.41 17.69
CA PRO A 93 0.69 -13.76 18.94
C PRO A 93 1.30 -12.36 18.78
N ARG A 94 2.04 -12.11 17.68
CA ARG A 94 2.65 -10.80 17.39
C ARG A 94 1.63 -9.72 17.06
N PHE A 95 0.40 -10.08 16.74
CA PHE A 95 -0.63 -9.10 16.39
C PHE A 95 -0.92 -8.13 17.54
N ARG A 96 -0.69 -8.54 18.80
CA ARG A 96 -0.75 -7.64 19.96
C ARG A 96 0.18 -6.44 19.81
N ARG A 97 1.38 -6.64 19.27
CA ARG A 97 2.35 -5.56 19.00
C ARG A 97 1.84 -4.64 17.90
N ALA A 98 1.21 -5.19 16.85
CA ALA A 98 0.61 -4.35 15.82
C ALA A 98 -0.48 -3.43 16.39
N LEU A 99 -1.33 -3.95 17.29
CA LEU A 99 -2.41 -3.20 17.93
C LEU A 99 -1.91 -2.02 18.78
N GLU A 100 -0.68 -2.07 19.31
CA GLU A 100 -0.07 -0.93 20.02
C GLU A 100 0.16 0.30 19.11
N HIS A 101 0.18 0.09 17.78
CA HIS A 101 0.37 1.13 16.77
C HIS A 101 -0.90 1.39 15.94
N LEU A 102 -2.04 0.80 16.31
CA LEU A 102 -3.30 0.97 15.60
C LEU A 102 -3.80 2.42 15.71
N GLN A 103 -4.12 3.02 14.57
CA GLN A 103 -4.83 4.29 14.49
C GLN A 103 -6.20 4.06 13.89
N VAL A 104 -7.25 4.66 14.46
CA VAL A 104 -8.62 4.49 13.99
C VAL A 104 -9.25 5.84 13.68
N ALA A 105 -9.90 5.93 12.52
CA ALA A 105 -10.68 7.08 12.11
C ALA A 105 -12.06 6.63 11.61
N GLU A 106 -13.13 7.20 12.17
CA GLU A 106 -14.47 7.09 11.60
C GLU A 106 -14.78 8.36 10.81
N LEU A 107 -15.18 8.18 9.55
CA LEU A 107 -15.41 9.25 8.59
C LEU A 107 -16.87 9.23 8.13
N GLY A 108 -17.47 10.42 8.08
CA GLY A 108 -18.78 10.68 7.49
C GLY A 108 -18.69 11.48 6.19
N PRO A 109 -19.83 11.79 5.55
CA PRO A 109 -19.84 12.55 4.31
C PRO A 109 -19.15 13.91 4.45
N GLY A 110 -18.21 14.20 3.55
CA GLY A 110 -17.40 15.41 3.55
C GLY A 110 -16.01 15.24 4.17
N ASP A 111 -15.79 14.20 4.98
CA ASP A 111 -14.49 13.91 5.55
C ASP A 111 -13.54 13.29 4.52
N ALA A 112 -12.25 13.59 4.68
CA ALA A 112 -11.18 13.04 3.87
C ALA A 112 -10.05 12.50 4.76
N LEU A 113 -9.45 11.38 4.35
CA LEU A 113 -8.31 10.77 5.02
C LEU A 113 -7.15 10.60 4.04
N PHE A 114 -5.98 11.11 4.41
CA PHE A 114 -4.74 10.80 3.73
C PHE A 114 -4.17 9.48 4.28
N ILE A 115 -3.88 8.53 3.38
CA ILE A 115 -3.25 7.25 3.68
C ILE A 115 -1.89 7.26 2.96
N PRO A 116 -0.76 7.28 3.71
CA PRO A 116 0.55 7.33 3.09
C PRO A 116 0.88 6.01 2.36
N TYR A 117 1.85 6.10 1.44
CA TYR A 117 2.35 4.95 0.69
C TYR A 117 2.65 3.74 1.58
N ALA A 118 2.15 2.56 1.18
CA ALA A 118 2.33 1.28 1.86
C ALA A 118 1.79 1.20 3.31
N TRP A 119 0.99 2.16 3.77
CA TRP A 119 0.29 2.03 5.05
C TRP A 119 -0.77 0.93 4.98
N TRP A 120 -0.75 0.09 6.00
CA TRP A 120 -1.74 -0.96 6.14
C TRP A 120 -3.05 -0.36 6.60
N HIS A 121 -4.16 -0.76 6.01
CA HIS A 121 -5.46 -0.26 6.35
C HIS A 121 -6.54 -1.34 6.20
N HIS A 122 -7.43 -1.36 7.19
CA HIS A 122 -8.66 -2.15 7.22
C HIS A 122 -9.84 -1.18 7.13
N VAL A 123 -10.81 -1.47 6.28
CA VAL A 123 -11.89 -0.53 5.97
C VAL A 123 -13.24 -1.18 6.19
N GLU A 124 -14.03 -0.62 7.09
CA GLU A 124 -15.40 -1.05 7.35
C GLU A 124 -16.37 -0.02 6.78
N MET A 125 -17.27 -0.43 5.89
CA MET A 125 -18.40 0.37 5.44
C MET A 125 -19.59 0.12 6.38
N LEU A 126 -19.94 1.12 7.18
CA LEU A 126 -20.84 0.99 8.33
C LEU A 126 -22.33 1.21 7.98
N THR A 127 -22.63 1.68 6.78
CA THR A 127 -24.01 1.96 6.32
C THR A 127 -24.42 1.05 5.17
N ALA A 128 -25.72 0.88 4.94
CA ALA A 128 -26.24 0.02 3.87
C ALA A 128 -25.85 0.50 2.45
N PHE A 129 -25.55 1.79 2.30
CA PHE A 129 -25.10 2.41 1.06
C PHE A 129 -23.92 3.34 1.34
N ASN A 130 -22.88 3.28 0.51
CA ASN A 130 -21.64 4.02 0.67
C ASN A 130 -21.08 4.48 -0.68
N VAL A 131 -20.50 5.67 -0.71
CA VAL A 131 -19.77 6.21 -1.86
C VAL A 131 -18.45 6.82 -1.38
N LEU A 132 -17.33 6.40 -1.96
CA LEU A 132 -16.02 7.02 -1.82
C LEU A 132 -15.61 7.62 -3.14
N VAL A 133 -14.98 8.78 -3.08
CA VAL A 133 -14.09 9.24 -4.14
C VAL A 133 -12.68 9.19 -3.59
N TYR A 134 -11.75 8.60 -4.33
CA TYR A 134 -10.37 8.43 -3.88
C TYR A 134 -9.36 8.68 -4.99
N TYR A 135 -8.13 9.00 -4.59
CA TYR A 135 -7.07 9.45 -5.48
C TYR A 135 -5.81 8.66 -5.18
N TRP A 136 -5.29 7.92 -6.16
CA TRP A 136 -4.03 7.19 -6.04
C TRP A 136 -2.95 7.81 -6.89
N TRP A 137 -1.77 7.99 -6.31
CA TRP A 137 -0.59 8.46 -7.03
C TRP A 137 0.70 7.88 -6.45
N ASN A 138 1.75 7.95 -7.25
CA ASN A 138 3.13 7.76 -6.85
C ASN A 138 3.94 8.94 -7.38
N ASP A 139 4.88 9.43 -6.58
CA ASP A 139 5.66 10.62 -6.93
C ASP A 139 6.66 10.36 -8.06
N THR A 140 6.98 9.08 -8.29
CA THR A 140 7.96 8.67 -9.32
C THR A 140 7.35 7.60 -10.24
N PRO A 141 7.22 7.87 -11.54
CA PRO A 141 6.90 6.82 -12.50
C PRO A 141 8.12 5.89 -12.62
N LEU A 142 7.92 4.61 -12.32
CA LEU A 142 8.97 3.60 -12.40
C LEU A 142 8.74 2.71 -13.63
N PRO A 143 9.82 2.36 -14.37
CA PRO A 143 9.72 1.45 -15.51
C PRO A 143 9.38 0.02 -15.08
N LEU A 144 9.66 -0.34 -13.82
CA LEU A 144 9.38 -1.64 -13.23
C LEU A 144 8.72 -1.46 -11.87
N SER A 145 7.81 -2.37 -11.52
CA SER A 145 7.14 -2.39 -10.22
C SER A 145 8.12 -2.79 -9.10
N PRO A 146 8.21 -2.03 -7.99
CA PRO A 146 8.97 -2.45 -6.81
C PRO A 146 8.56 -3.84 -6.29
N MET A 147 7.29 -4.21 -6.46
CA MET A 147 6.80 -5.53 -6.05
C MET A 147 7.35 -6.65 -6.94
N ASP A 148 7.52 -6.40 -8.23
CA ASP A 148 8.11 -7.39 -9.13
C ASP A 148 9.60 -7.57 -8.82
N SER A 149 10.32 -6.50 -8.48
CA SER A 149 11.69 -6.60 -7.96
C SER A 149 11.76 -7.46 -6.69
N LEU A 150 10.84 -7.25 -5.73
CA LEU A 150 10.77 -8.05 -4.51
C LEU A 150 10.48 -9.53 -4.80
N ARG A 151 9.56 -9.83 -5.72
CA ARG A 151 9.25 -11.20 -6.13
C ARG A 151 10.46 -11.90 -6.74
N HIS A 152 11.10 -11.28 -7.73
CA HIS A 152 12.29 -11.85 -8.36
C HIS A 152 13.43 -12.07 -7.35
N ALA A 153 13.67 -11.09 -6.47
CA ALA A 153 14.67 -11.23 -5.40
C ALA A 153 14.30 -12.38 -4.44
N THR A 154 13.02 -12.53 -4.09
CA THR A 154 12.56 -13.63 -3.24
C THR A 154 12.82 -14.99 -3.90
N PHE A 155 12.47 -15.14 -5.18
CA PHE A 155 12.72 -16.38 -5.93
C PHE A 155 14.20 -16.69 -6.11
N ALA A 156 15.04 -15.68 -6.32
CA ALA A 156 16.46 -15.88 -6.58
C ALA A 156 17.29 -16.07 -5.30
N LEU A 157 16.89 -15.45 -4.18
CA LEU A 157 17.78 -15.28 -3.02
C LEU A 157 17.31 -15.99 -1.76
N ARG A 158 16.00 -16.22 -1.56
CA ARG A 158 15.44 -16.65 -0.27
C ARG A 158 16.07 -17.95 0.24
N ASP A 159 16.34 -18.89 -0.67
CA ASP A 159 16.73 -20.26 -0.35
C ASP A 159 18.27 -20.47 -0.40
N LEU A 160 19.05 -19.40 -0.60
CA LEU A 160 20.51 -19.43 -0.52
C LEU A 160 21.00 -19.56 0.95
N PRO A 161 22.20 -20.14 1.17
CA PRO A 161 22.87 -20.11 2.47
C PRO A 161 22.96 -18.69 3.05
N LEU A 162 22.90 -18.56 4.37
CA LEU A 162 22.84 -17.25 5.05
C LEU A 162 24.02 -16.35 4.64
N GLU A 163 25.23 -16.88 4.61
CA GLU A 163 26.43 -16.15 4.17
C GLU A 163 26.30 -15.54 2.77
N GLN A 164 25.68 -16.26 1.84
CA GLN A 164 25.46 -15.78 0.47
C GLN A 164 24.34 -14.73 0.44
N ARG A 165 23.27 -14.90 1.21
CA ARG A 165 22.19 -13.89 1.33
C ARG A 165 22.70 -12.57 1.89
N LEU A 166 23.66 -12.61 2.82
CA LEU A 166 24.27 -11.40 3.38
C LEU A 166 25.12 -10.65 2.35
N VAL A 167 25.81 -11.35 1.44
CA VAL A 167 26.52 -10.72 0.31
C VAL A 167 25.52 -9.97 -0.59
N TRP A 168 24.42 -10.63 -0.97
CA TRP A 168 23.40 -9.99 -1.80
C TRP A 168 22.71 -8.82 -1.11
N ARG A 169 22.43 -8.93 0.19
CA ARG A 169 21.91 -7.80 0.97
C ARG A 169 22.83 -6.58 0.87
N ALA A 170 24.14 -6.75 1.04
CA ALA A 170 25.10 -5.66 0.92
C ALA A 170 25.11 -5.06 -0.49
N LEU A 171 24.96 -5.87 -1.54
CA LEU A 171 24.85 -5.38 -2.92
C LEU A 171 23.55 -4.58 -3.15
N PHE A 172 22.41 -5.02 -2.61
CA PHE A 172 21.16 -4.25 -2.68
C PHE A 172 21.28 -2.93 -1.90
N ASP A 173 21.85 -2.96 -0.71
CA ASP A 173 22.07 -1.78 0.13
C ASP A 173 22.94 -0.75 -0.63
N TYR A 174 24.00 -1.20 -1.31
CA TYR A 174 24.90 -0.34 -2.09
C TYR A 174 24.28 0.17 -3.40
N TYR A 175 23.73 -0.72 -4.25
CA TYR A 175 23.27 -0.35 -5.60
C TYR A 175 21.82 0.15 -5.67
N ALA A 176 20.90 -0.52 -4.98
CA ALA A 176 19.46 -0.25 -5.08
C ALA A 176 18.99 0.76 -4.04
N PHE A 177 19.34 0.55 -2.77
CA PHE A 177 18.95 1.43 -1.67
C PHE A 177 19.91 2.61 -1.48
N ARG A 178 21.09 2.58 -2.12
CA ARG A 178 22.08 3.67 -2.13
C ARG A 178 22.43 4.17 -0.74
N THR A 179 22.55 3.26 0.24
CA THR A 179 22.78 3.60 1.65
C THR A 179 24.14 4.28 1.89
N SER A 180 25.05 4.20 0.91
CA SER A 180 26.40 4.79 0.93
C SER A 180 26.59 5.90 -0.11
N GLY A 181 25.51 6.51 -0.61
CA GLY A 181 25.54 7.51 -1.68
C GLY A 181 25.41 6.91 -3.09
N ASP A 182 25.76 7.68 -4.12
CA ASP A 182 25.73 7.20 -5.51
C ASP A 182 26.83 6.14 -5.74
N PRO A 183 26.48 4.87 -6.00
CA PRO A 183 27.43 3.77 -6.11
C PRO A 183 28.44 3.92 -7.25
N LEU A 184 28.14 4.76 -8.24
CA LEU A 184 28.94 4.94 -9.46
C LEU A 184 29.59 6.33 -9.54
N ALA A 185 29.53 7.11 -8.45
CA ALA A 185 30.08 8.48 -8.41
C ALA A 185 31.58 8.54 -8.74
N HIS A 186 32.34 7.50 -8.40
CA HIS A 186 33.77 7.38 -8.66
C HIS A 186 34.12 7.10 -10.13
N LEU A 187 33.14 6.72 -10.95
CA LEU A 187 33.33 6.43 -12.36
C LEU A 187 33.08 7.68 -13.23
N PRO A 188 33.78 7.82 -14.38
CA PRO A 188 33.44 8.83 -15.37
C PRO A 188 32.02 8.58 -15.91
N PRO A 189 31.28 9.64 -16.32
CA PRO A 189 29.87 9.50 -16.75
C PRO A 189 29.63 8.43 -17.83
N THR A 190 30.60 8.23 -18.73
CA THR A 190 30.53 7.23 -19.81
C THR A 190 30.52 5.78 -19.32
N LEU A 191 30.94 5.52 -18.08
CA LEU A 191 31.02 4.18 -17.48
C LEU A 191 29.94 3.93 -16.40
N ARG A 192 29.06 4.89 -16.14
CA ARG A 192 28.01 4.76 -15.11
C ARG A 192 26.82 3.89 -15.56
N GLY A 193 26.70 3.56 -16.84
CA GLY A 193 25.57 2.77 -17.33
C GLY A 193 24.23 3.51 -17.20
N LEU A 194 23.16 2.74 -16.97
CA LEU A 194 21.80 3.25 -16.72
C LEU A 194 21.63 3.75 -15.28
#